data_AF-U6DYI6-F1
#
_entry.id   AF-U6DYI6-F1
#
_cell.length_a   1.000
_cell.length_b   1.000
_cell.length_c   1.000
_cell.angle_alpha   90.00
_cell.angle_beta   90.00
_cell.angle_gamma   90.00
#
_symmetry.space_group_name_H-M   'P 1'
#
loop_
_entity.id
_entity.type
_entity.pdbx_description
1 polymer ?
#
loop_
_entity_poly.entity_id
_entity_poly.type
_entity_poly.pdbx_seq_one_letter_code
_entity_poly.pdbx_strand_id
1 'polypeptide(L)' 'MALPRLTGALRSFSNVTKQDNYNEEVADLKVKRSKLHEQIVDLDVMWKKIVKFLNENLDKSEMQSVYEDLNDILQAAKQI' A
#
# COMPACT_ATOMS: atom_id res chain seq x y z
N MET A 1 22.41 -7.71 12.48
CA MET A 1 22.00 -7.83 13.90
C MET A 1 23.18 -8.27 14.80
N ALA A 2 24.33 -7.59 14.76
CA ALA A 2 25.57 -8.12 15.35
C ALA A 2 25.84 -7.72 16.81
N LEU A 3 24.91 -7.02 17.46
CA LEU A 3 25.06 -6.59 18.84
C LEU A 3 24.60 -7.69 19.81
N PRO A 4 25.38 -8.01 20.86
CA PRO A 4 24.99 -9.01 21.84
C PRO A 4 23.76 -8.52 22.61
N ARG A 5 22.66 -9.27 22.49
CA ARG A 5 21.40 -9.00 23.19
C ARG A 5 21.07 -10.21 24.04
N LEU A 6 20.74 -10.00 25.31
CA LEU A 6 20.26 -11.06 26.21
C LEU A 6 19.08 -11.82 25.60
N THR A 7 18.12 -11.09 25.02
CA THR A 7 16.97 -11.67 24.32
C THR A 7 17.33 -12.43 23.04
N GLY A 8 18.47 -12.12 22.43
CA GLY A 8 19.05 -12.88 21.31
C GLY A 8 19.59 -14.24 21.78
N ALA A 9 20.35 -14.26 22.87
CA ALA A 9 20.92 -15.48 23.44
C ALA A 9 19.84 -16.46 23.96
N LEU A 10 18.80 -15.94 24.64
CA LEU A 10 17.67 -16.77 25.06
C LEU A 10 16.90 -17.35 23.86
N ARG A 11 16.74 -16.55 22.78
CA ARG A 11 16.05 -17.00 21.56
C ARG A 11 16.86 -18.06 20.82
N SER A 12 18.18 -17.92 20.72
CA SER A 12 19.05 -18.92 20.07
C SER A 12 19.13 -20.21 20.89
N PHE A 13 19.07 -20.15 22.22
CA PHE A 13 19.08 -21.35 23.08
C PHE A 13 17.80 -22.19 22.94
N SER A 14 16.62 -21.55 22.91
CA SER A 14 15.33 -22.24 22.88
C SER A 14 14.74 -22.45 21.47
N ASN A 15 15.15 -21.66 20.47
CA ASN A 15 14.61 -21.72 19.10
C ASN A 15 15.72 -21.89 18.05
N VAL A 16 16.70 -22.76 18.31
CA VAL A 16 17.82 -23.08 17.39
C VAL A 16 17.31 -23.32 15.95
N THR A 17 16.19 -24.03 15.79
CA THR A 17 15.60 -24.38 14.48
C THR A 17 14.92 -23.22 13.74
N LYS A 18 14.61 -22.10 14.41
CA LYS A 18 13.90 -20.95 13.81
C LYS A 18 14.81 -19.78 13.48
N GLN A 19 16.08 -19.85 13.87
CA GLN A 19 17.03 -18.77 13.62
C GLN A 19 17.33 -18.61 12.12
N ASP A 20 17.34 -19.72 11.37
CA ASP A 20 17.50 -19.74 9.90
C ASP A 20 16.18 -19.58 9.13
N ASN A 21 15.01 -19.66 9.79
CA ASN A 21 13.70 -19.45 9.15
C ASN A 21 13.47 -18.01 8.70
N TYR A 22 14.33 -17.06 9.09
CA TYR A 22 14.25 -15.68 8.64
C TYR A 22 14.98 -15.43 7.32
N ASN A 23 15.62 -16.45 6.72
CA ASN A 23 16.19 -16.34 5.37
C ASN A 23 15.13 -16.18 4.25
N GLU A 24 13.84 -16.18 4.63
CA GLU A 24 12.67 -16.11 3.76
C GLU A 24 12.18 -14.67 3.51
N GLU A 25 12.99 -13.63 3.82
CA GLU A 25 12.57 -12.22 3.78
C GLU A 25 11.98 -11.79 2.42
N VAL A 26 12.49 -12.28 1.30
CA VAL A 26 12.02 -11.87 -0.04
C VAL A 26 10.67 -12.52 -0.38
N ALA A 27 10.44 -13.78 0.00
CA ALA A 27 9.18 -14.47 -0.25
C ALA A 27 8.06 -13.88 0.63
N ASP A 28 8.36 -13.60 1.89
CA ASP A 28 7.46 -12.93 2.83
C ASP A 28 7.08 -11.52 2.38
N LEU A 29 8.05 -10.75 1.86
CA LEU A 29 7.77 -9.41 1.34
C LEU A 29 6.92 -9.46 0.08
N LYS A 30 7.12 -10.45 -0.80
CA LYS A 30 6.28 -10.64 -1.99
C LYS A 30 4.84 -10.95 -1.60
N VAL A 31 4.62 -11.87 -0.65
CA VAL A 31 3.29 -12.20 -0.14
C VAL A 31 2.60 -10.99 0.50
N LYS A 32 3.33 -10.20 1.31
CA LYS A 32 2.80 -8.96 1.89
C LYS A 32 2.40 -7.94 0.83
N ARG A 33 3.20 -7.75 -0.22
CA ARG A 33 2.88 -6.83 -1.33
C ARG A 33 1.64 -7.29 -2.11
N SER A 34 1.53 -8.59 -2.39
CA SER A 34 0.34 -9.16 -3.06
C SER A 34 -0.93 -8.92 -2.25
N LYS A 35 -0.91 -9.19 -0.94
CA LYS A 35 -2.07 -8.97 -0.06
C LYS A 35 -2.46 -7.50 0.06
N LEU A 36 -1.48 -6.59 0.00
CA LEU A 36 -1.74 -5.14 0.02
C LEU A 36 -2.49 -4.71 -1.24
N HIS A 37 -2.16 -5.28 -2.41
CA HIS A 37 -2.87 -5.00 -3.66
C HIS A 37 -4.33 -5.47 -3.62
N GLU A 38 -4.61 -6.62 -3.00
CA GLU A 38 -5.98 -7.13 -2.82
C GLU A 38 -6.81 -6.23 -1.88
N GLN A 39 -6.19 -5.64 -0.86
CA GLN A 39 -6.86 -4.69 0.05
C GLN A 39 -7.18 -3.34 -0.62
N ILE A 40 -6.50 -3.02 -1.73
CA ILE A 40 -6.68 -1.76 -2.46
C ILE A 40 -7.93 -1.76 -3.34
N VAL A 41 -8.59 -2.90 -3.55
CA VAL A 41 -9.82 -2.99 -4.37
C VAL A 41 -10.94 -2.07 -3.85
N ASP A 42 -10.95 -1.74 -2.56
CA ASP A 42 -11.88 -0.77 -1.97
C ASP A 42 -11.65 0.69 -2.44
N LEU A 43 -10.52 1.01 -3.10
CA LEU A 43 -10.24 2.35 -3.63
C LEU A 43 -11.06 2.72 -4.87
N ASP A 44 -11.54 1.78 -5.68
CA ASP A 44 -12.36 2.12 -6.86
C ASP A 44 -13.71 2.77 -6.45
N VAL A 45 -14.26 2.31 -5.33
CA VAL A 45 -15.46 2.90 -4.71
C VAL A 45 -15.18 4.33 -4.22
N MET A 46 -13.94 4.63 -3.85
CA MET A 46 -13.54 5.93 -3.35
C MET A 46 -13.36 6.95 -4.48
N TRP A 47 -12.88 6.56 -5.66
CA TRP A 47 -12.80 7.46 -6.83
C TRP A 47 -14.19 7.97 -7.24
N LYS A 48 -15.18 7.08 -7.32
CA LYS A 48 -16.58 7.44 -7.62
C LYS A 48 -17.15 8.41 -6.58
N LYS A 49 -16.79 8.26 -5.30
CA LYS A 49 -17.19 9.18 -4.23
C LYS A 49 -16.56 10.56 -4.37
N ILE A 50 -15.28 10.64 -4.75
CA ILE A 50 -14.58 11.91 -4.99
C ILE A 50 -15.22 12.66 -6.16
N VAL A 51 -15.44 11.99 -7.29
CA VAL A 51 -16.09 12.61 -8.47
C VAL A 51 -17.51 13.06 -8.13
N LYS A 52 -18.27 12.26 -7.37
CA LYS A 52 -19.60 12.65 -6.90
C LYS A 52 -19.55 13.90 -6.02
N PHE A 53 -18.64 13.94 -5.04
CA PHE A 53 -18.46 15.10 -4.16
C PHE A 53 -18.13 16.37 -4.95
N LEU A 54 -17.23 16.27 -5.93
CA LEU A 54 -16.88 17.42 -6.78
C LEU A 54 -18.09 17.91 -7.60
N ASN A 55 -18.87 16.99 -8.19
CA ASN A 55 -20.09 17.34 -8.93
C ASN A 55 -21.18 17.97 -8.06
N GLU A 56 -21.23 17.65 -6.77
CA GLU A 56 -22.22 18.19 -5.83
C GLU A 56 -21.84 19.59 -5.29
N ASN A 57 -20.54 19.94 -5.29
CA ASN A 57 -20.04 21.14 -4.63
C ASN A 57 -19.48 22.21 -5.57
N LEU A 58 -19.21 21.88 -6.83
CA LEU A 58 -18.65 22.82 -7.82
C LEU A 58 -19.66 23.17 -8.90
N ASP A 59 -19.61 24.42 -9.33
CA ASP A 59 -20.40 24.88 -10.46
C ASP A 59 -19.87 24.30 -11.78
N LYS A 60 -20.72 24.23 -12.81
CA LYS A 60 -20.35 23.63 -14.11
C LYS A 60 -19.13 24.28 -14.76
N SER A 61 -18.92 25.59 -14.54
CA SER A 61 -17.75 26.31 -15.05
C SER A 61 -16.45 25.88 -14.39
N GLU A 62 -16.49 25.55 -13.09
CA GLU A 62 -15.32 25.10 -12.33
C GLU A 62 -15.06 23.61 -12.54
N MET A 63 -16.11 22.81 -12.73
CA MET A 63 -15.97 21.39 -13.06
C MET A 63 -15.29 21.16 -14.41
N GLN A 64 -15.42 22.08 -15.36
CA GLN A 64 -14.76 21.97 -16.67
C GLN A 64 -13.23 21.97 -16.52
N SER A 65 -12.67 22.87 -15.70
CA SER A 65 -11.22 22.91 -15.44
C SER A 65 -10.77 21.74 -14.56
N VAL A 66 -11.54 21.41 -13.53
CA VAL A 66 -11.22 20.30 -12.62
C VAL A 66 -11.26 18.95 -13.35
N TYR A 67 -12.04 18.81 -14.43
CA TYR A 67 -12.06 17.58 -15.22
C TYR A 67 -10.72 17.30 -15.91
N GLU A 68 -10.01 18.34 -16.38
CA GLU A 68 -8.67 18.20 -16.94
C GLU A 68 -7.68 17.74 -15.86
N ASP A 69 -7.73 18.34 -14.67
CA ASP A 69 -6.91 17.93 -13.53
C ASP A 69 -7.18 16.47 -13.11
N LEU A 70 -8.46 16.05 -13.09
CA LEU A 70 -8.85 14.66 -12.80
C LEU A 70 -8.30 13.69 -13.85
N ASN A 71 -8.25 14.09 -15.12
CA ASN A 71 -7.65 13.27 -16.18
C ASN A 71 -6.14 13.15 -16.02
N ASP A 72 -5.45 14.21 -15.62
CA ASP A 72 -4.01 14.17 -15.35
C ASP A 72 -3.71 13.24 -14.17
N ILE A 73 -4.53 13.24 -13.12
CA ILE A 73 -4.43 12.31 -12.00
C ILE A 73 -4.63 10.86 -12.47
N LEU A 74 -5.62 10.59 -13.31
CA LEU A 74 -5.85 9.25 -13.87
C LEU A 74 -4.68 8.79 -14.74
N GLN A 75 -4.10 9.69 -15.54
CA GLN A 75 -2.95 9.39 -16.38
C GLN A 75 -1.70 9.10 -15.55
N ALA A 76 -1.47 9.85 -14.48
CA ALA A 76 -0.39 9.58 -13.53
C ALA A 76 -0.60 8.23 -12.82
N ALA A 77 -1.82 7.94 -12.37
CA ALA A 77 -2.15 6.67 -11.72
C ALA A 77 -1.93 5.46 -12.64
N LYS A 78 -2.15 5.61 -13.95
CA LYS A 78 -1.89 4.55 -14.94
C LYS A 78 -0.41 4.20 -15.09
N GLN A 79 0.49 5.15 -14.77
CA GLN A 79 1.94 4.95 -14.89
C GLN A 79 2.59 4.34 -13.63
N ILE A 80 1.84 4.23 -12.53
CA ILE A 80 2.26 3.67 -11.24
C ILE A 80 1.91 2.18 -11.19
#